data_AF-A0A2W4STA6-F1
#
_entry.id   AF-A0A2W4STA6-F1
#
_cell.length_a   1.000
_cell.length_b   1.000
_cell.length_c   1.000
_cell.angle_alpha   90.00
_cell.angle_beta   90.00
_cell.angle_gamma   90.00
#
_symmetry.space_group_name_H-M   'P 1'
#
loop_
_entity.id
_entity.type
_entity.pdbx_description
1 polymer ?
#
loop_
_entity_poly.entity_id
_entity_poly.type
_entity_poly.pdbx_seq_one_letter_code
_entity_poly.pdbx_strand_id
1 'polypeptide(L)'
;LRAAVDDTRGVVNAAMARDLTQRVSLHGKTGEIAELCGGVNDLVDSFAEVIRTVSTISHQIDTGADRIGQDSHDLAQRTEEQASSLEETAATTEELAASVKQSAERAREATSLGETANGIANRGGGIVGEAVVAMERIEKASSDIAEIITVIDNIAFQTNLLALNAAVEAARAGDAGKGFAVVASEVRALAQRSSEAANDIKKLITNSTQEVASGVRLVKDAGSALSEIVGSSTSVAAALADISSASNEQANGIEEVAKVVAHMDDMTQRNSAMADESAGVARELQTATGSLRQMVENFRISGAPAASLEASVMAELKQAAPHMAAIRARAPHTPPRPQSAPRRAAGGSAGGWSEF
;
A
#
# COMPACT_ATOMS: atom_id res chain seq x y z
N LEU A 1 52.53 -77.15 26.99
CA LEU A 1 53.28 -75.98 26.48
C LEU A 1 53.30 -75.91 24.95
N ARG A 2 53.94 -76.84 24.22
CA ARG A 2 54.02 -76.80 22.73
C ARG A 2 52.64 -76.67 22.04
N ALA A 3 51.68 -77.52 22.39
CA ALA A 3 50.31 -77.43 21.86
C ALA A 3 49.63 -76.08 22.13
N ALA A 4 49.84 -75.48 23.31
CA ALA A 4 49.27 -74.16 23.62
C ALA A 4 49.93 -73.04 22.81
N VAL A 5 51.24 -73.11 22.59
CA VAL A 5 51.96 -72.16 21.72
C VAL A 5 51.49 -72.30 20.27
N ASP A 6 51.28 -73.51 19.78
CA ASP A 6 50.78 -73.76 18.42
C ASP A 6 49.32 -73.27 18.25
N ASP A 7 48.44 -73.53 19.23
CA ASP A 7 47.06 -73.03 19.23
C ASP A 7 47.01 -71.50 19.23
N THR A 8 47.79 -70.85 20.10
CA THR A 8 47.90 -69.39 20.18
C THR A 8 48.47 -68.80 18.89
N ARG A 9 49.51 -69.42 18.31
CA ARG A 9 50.08 -69.01 17.03
C ARG A 9 49.07 -69.14 15.89
N GLY A 10 48.22 -70.18 15.90
CA GLY A 10 47.14 -70.35 14.95
C GLY A 10 46.14 -69.19 14.99
N VAL A 11 45.66 -68.84 16.18
CA VAL A 11 44.71 -67.73 16.37
C VAL A 11 45.31 -66.37 16.01
N VAL A 12 46.57 -66.12 16.35
CA VAL A 12 47.26 -64.87 15.96
C VAL A 12 47.44 -64.79 14.44
N ASN A 13 47.80 -65.90 13.78
CA ASN A 13 47.89 -65.94 12.32
C ASN A 13 46.53 -65.72 11.66
N ALA A 14 45.45 -66.28 12.22
CA ALA A 14 44.09 -66.03 11.76
C ALA A 14 43.72 -64.54 11.91
N ALA A 15 44.02 -63.93 13.07
CA ALA A 15 43.79 -62.50 13.31
C ALA A 15 44.58 -61.60 12.34
N MET A 16 45.85 -61.93 12.04
CA MET A 16 46.64 -61.24 11.01
C MET A 16 46.05 -61.41 9.60
N ALA A 17 45.43 -62.56 9.32
CA ALA A 17 44.67 -62.81 8.11
C ALA A 17 43.25 -62.20 8.14
N ARG A 18 42.97 -61.31 9.11
CA ARG A 18 41.69 -60.62 9.32
C ARG A 18 40.54 -61.54 9.74
N ASP A 19 40.83 -62.72 10.24
CA ASP A 19 39.86 -63.63 10.84
C ASP A 19 39.91 -63.53 12.38
N LEU A 20 39.03 -62.71 12.94
CA LEU A 20 38.85 -62.52 14.39
C LEU A 20 37.81 -63.49 14.96
N THR A 21 37.42 -64.54 14.23
CA THR A 21 36.42 -65.51 14.70
C THR A 21 37.01 -66.62 15.57
N GLN A 22 38.32 -66.88 15.43
CA GLN A 22 39.00 -67.99 16.08
C GLN A 22 39.39 -67.68 17.53
N ARG A 23 39.29 -68.69 18.41
CA ARG A 23 39.67 -68.60 19.83
C ARG A 23 40.54 -69.79 20.22
N VAL A 24 41.47 -69.56 21.13
CA VAL A 24 42.29 -70.62 21.71
C VAL A 24 41.44 -71.42 22.69
N SER A 25 41.34 -72.74 22.51
CA SER A 25 40.60 -73.60 23.43
C SER A 25 41.28 -73.64 24.80
N LEU A 26 40.52 -73.29 25.85
CA LEU A 26 41.00 -73.33 27.24
C LEU A 26 40.85 -74.72 27.88
N HIS A 27 40.26 -75.69 27.17
CA HIS A 27 40.01 -77.01 27.71
C HIS A 27 41.33 -77.74 28.03
N GLY A 28 41.47 -78.22 29.28
CA GLY A 28 42.66 -78.96 29.74
C GLY A 28 43.92 -78.12 29.97
N LYS A 29 43.83 -76.78 29.91
CA LYS A 29 44.94 -75.85 30.19
C LYS A 29 44.77 -75.26 31.60
N THR A 30 45.85 -75.16 32.38
CA THR A 30 45.84 -74.64 33.76
C THR A 30 47.05 -73.74 34.04
N GLY A 31 46.96 -72.90 35.09
CA GLY A 31 48.02 -71.97 35.49
C GLY A 31 48.33 -70.90 34.43
N GLU A 32 49.60 -70.48 34.35
CA GLU A 32 50.09 -69.41 33.46
C GLU A 32 49.76 -69.64 31.98
N ILE A 33 49.66 -70.91 31.54
CA ILE A 33 49.31 -71.25 30.15
C ILE A 33 47.85 -70.92 29.84
N ALA A 34 46.95 -71.14 30.80
CA ALA A 34 45.54 -70.80 30.65
C ALA A 34 45.34 -69.27 30.64
N GLU A 35 46.06 -68.54 31.50
CA GLU A 35 46.05 -67.07 31.53
C GLU A 35 46.56 -66.47 30.23
N LEU A 36 47.66 -66.97 29.66
CA LEU A 36 48.16 -66.52 28.36
C LEU A 36 47.15 -66.77 27.23
N CYS A 37 46.58 -67.97 27.16
CA CYS A 37 45.57 -68.30 26.14
C CYS A 37 44.30 -67.46 26.30
N GLY A 38 43.90 -67.18 27.55
CA GLY A 38 42.81 -66.26 27.89
C GLY A 38 43.09 -64.83 27.45
N GLY A 39 44.25 -64.28 27.80
CA GLY A 39 44.65 -62.92 27.39
C GLY A 39 44.73 -62.73 25.88
N VAL A 40 45.10 -63.77 25.11
CA VAL A 40 45.04 -63.72 23.64
C VAL A 40 43.61 -63.69 23.14
N ASN A 41 42.70 -64.46 23.74
CA ASN A 41 41.28 -64.40 23.41
C ASN A 41 40.70 -63.01 23.73
N ASP A 42 41.00 -62.46 24.91
CA ASP A 42 40.56 -61.12 25.33
C ASP A 42 41.07 -60.03 24.38
N LEU A 43 42.30 -60.16 23.87
CA LEU A 43 42.85 -59.26 22.86
C LEU A 43 42.09 -59.35 21.54
N VAL A 44 41.80 -60.57 21.05
CA VAL A 44 41.02 -60.77 19.83
C VAL A 44 39.59 -60.26 19.99
N ASP A 45 38.97 -60.45 21.16
CA ASP A 45 37.65 -59.91 21.51
C ASP A 45 37.65 -58.38 21.53
N SER A 46 38.66 -57.76 22.13
CA SER A 46 38.83 -56.30 22.17
C SER A 46 38.99 -55.72 20.76
N PHE A 47 39.81 -56.35 19.90
CA PHE A 47 39.95 -55.94 18.50
C PHE A 47 38.63 -56.12 17.72
N ALA A 48 37.92 -57.23 17.93
CA ALA A 48 36.63 -57.47 17.28
C ALA A 48 35.58 -56.42 17.70
N GLU A 49 35.58 -56.00 18.96
CA GLU A 49 34.72 -54.91 19.45
C GLU A 49 35.07 -53.57 18.79
N VAL A 50 36.35 -53.20 18.73
CA VAL A 50 36.78 -51.96 18.04
C VAL A 50 36.33 -51.96 16.57
N ILE A 51 36.52 -53.06 15.85
CA ILE A 51 36.09 -53.18 14.45
C ILE A 51 34.56 -53.06 14.32
N ARG A 52 33.81 -53.67 15.25
CA ARG A 52 32.35 -53.56 15.31
C ARG A 52 31.91 -52.12 15.55
N THR A 53 32.50 -51.42 16.53
CA THR A 53 32.21 -50.02 16.82
C THR A 53 32.52 -49.11 15.61
N VAL A 54 33.67 -49.30 14.96
CA VAL A 54 34.03 -48.52 13.76
C VAL A 54 33.04 -48.75 12.62
N SER A 55 32.60 -49.99 12.42
CA SER A 55 31.58 -50.32 11.41
C SER A 55 30.24 -49.62 11.71
N THR A 56 29.77 -49.67 12.96
CA THR A 56 28.54 -48.99 13.38
C THR A 56 28.63 -47.47 13.23
N ILE A 57 29.72 -46.84 13.68
CA ILE A 57 29.93 -45.39 13.54
C ILE A 57 30.00 -44.99 12.07
N SER A 58 30.70 -45.77 11.24
CA SER A 58 30.81 -45.49 9.79
C SER A 58 29.43 -45.53 9.12
N HIS A 59 28.57 -46.49 9.48
CA HIS A 59 27.20 -46.55 8.96
C HIS A 59 26.34 -45.37 9.44
N GLN A 60 26.49 -44.93 10.69
CA GLN A 60 25.81 -43.74 11.20
C GLN A 60 26.26 -42.46 10.49
N ILE A 61 27.55 -42.31 10.21
CA ILE A 61 28.07 -41.14 9.47
C ILE A 61 27.58 -41.19 8.01
N ASP A 62 27.58 -42.36 7.38
CA ASP A 62 27.12 -42.54 5.99
C ASP A 62 25.65 -42.13 5.81
N THR A 63 24.78 -42.64 6.69
CA THR A 63 23.35 -42.27 6.72
C THR A 63 23.13 -40.79 7.05
N GLY A 64 23.93 -40.22 7.97
CA GLY A 64 23.91 -38.79 8.28
C GLY A 64 24.32 -37.92 7.09
N ALA A 65 25.37 -38.33 6.36
CA ALA A 65 25.87 -37.63 5.20
C ALA A 65 24.88 -37.68 4.02
N ASP A 66 24.24 -38.83 3.77
CA ASP A 66 23.17 -38.95 2.77
C ASP A 66 22.01 -37.97 3.05
N ARG A 67 21.60 -37.89 4.33
CA ARG A 67 20.57 -36.94 4.75
C ARG A 67 21.02 -35.48 4.59
N ILE A 68 22.26 -35.14 4.95
CA ILE A 68 22.79 -33.78 4.73
C ILE A 68 22.78 -33.44 3.24
N GLY A 69 23.15 -34.38 2.36
CA GLY A 69 23.07 -34.19 0.91
C GLY A 69 21.65 -33.91 0.42
N GLN A 70 20.67 -34.67 0.90
CA GLN A 70 19.25 -34.47 0.57
C GLN A 70 18.72 -33.12 1.09
N ASP A 71 19.00 -32.78 2.34
CA ASP A 71 18.58 -31.51 2.96
C ASP A 71 19.24 -30.30 2.25
N SER A 72 20.48 -30.46 1.79
CA SER A 72 21.19 -29.44 1.00
C SER A 72 20.56 -29.26 -0.39
N HIS A 73 20.14 -30.34 -1.03
CA HIS A 73 19.43 -30.27 -2.31
C HIS A 73 18.07 -29.58 -2.18
N ASP A 74 17.30 -29.90 -1.14
CA ASP A 74 16.03 -29.22 -0.83
C ASP A 74 16.25 -27.72 -0.57
N LEU A 75 17.29 -27.38 0.20
CA LEU A 75 17.66 -25.99 0.45
C LEU A 75 18.01 -25.26 -0.85
N ALA A 76 18.77 -25.88 -1.75
CA ALA A 76 19.11 -25.30 -3.04
C ALA A 76 17.86 -25.03 -3.88
N GLN A 77 16.96 -26.01 -4.00
CA GLN A 77 15.71 -25.85 -4.76
C GLN A 77 14.84 -24.71 -4.20
N ARG A 78 14.65 -24.67 -2.88
CA ARG A 78 13.87 -23.60 -2.23
C ARG A 78 14.53 -22.23 -2.39
N THR A 79 15.86 -22.19 -2.44
CA THR A 79 16.62 -20.97 -2.67
C THR A 79 16.43 -20.46 -4.10
N GLU A 80 16.38 -21.35 -5.09
CA GLU A 80 16.05 -20.99 -6.48
C GLU A 80 14.61 -20.46 -6.63
N GLU A 81 13.65 -21.12 -5.98
CA GLU A 81 12.25 -20.65 -5.95
C GLU A 81 12.12 -19.26 -5.28
N GLN A 82 12.88 -19.05 -4.20
CA GLN A 82 12.95 -17.76 -3.53
C GLN A 82 13.61 -16.68 -4.40
N ALA A 83 14.67 -17.02 -5.14
CA ALA A 83 15.32 -16.09 -6.07
C ALA A 83 14.33 -15.59 -7.13
N SER A 84 13.57 -16.51 -7.75
CA SER A 84 12.53 -16.17 -8.73
C SER A 84 11.45 -15.24 -8.12
N SER A 85 11.02 -15.52 -6.89
CA SER A 85 10.05 -14.67 -6.18
C SER A 85 10.63 -13.27 -5.86
N LEU A 86 11.92 -13.18 -5.57
CA LEU A 86 12.61 -11.92 -5.34
C LEU A 86 12.76 -11.09 -6.62
N GLU A 87 13.00 -11.71 -7.78
CA GLU A 87 13.02 -11.02 -9.07
C GLU A 87 11.67 -10.36 -9.39
N GLU A 88 10.57 -11.09 -9.21
CA GLU A 88 9.22 -10.54 -9.39
C GLU A 88 8.92 -9.42 -8.38
N THR A 89 9.34 -9.59 -7.13
CA THR A 89 9.20 -8.56 -6.09
C THR A 89 10.02 -7.31 -6.42
N ALA A 90 11.24 -7.47 -6.96
CA ALA A 90 12.07 -6.35 -7.38
C ALA A 90 11.43 -5.58 -8.54
N ALA A 91 10.97 -6.28 -9.58
CA ALA A 91 10.30 -5.68 -10.72
C ALA A 91 9.03 -4.90 -10.32
N THR A 92 8.19 -5.50 -9.47
CA THR A 92 6.98 -4.83 -8.96
C THR A 92 7.32 -3.63 -8.06
N THR A 93 8.40 -3.70 -7.30
CA THR A 93 8.89 -2.56 -6.48
C THR A 93 9.35 -1.40 -7.37
N GLU A 94 10.05 -1.67 -8.47
CA GLU A 94 10.45 -0.65 -9.44
C GLU A 94 9.24 -0.01 -10.15
N GLU A 95 8.26 -0.81 -10.57
CA GLU A 95 7.02 -0.31 -11.16
C GLU A 95 6.23 0.56 -10.18
N LEU A 96 6.14 0.14 -8.91
CA LEU A 96 5.52 0.93 -7.84
C LEU A 96 6.26 2.26 -7.62
N ALA A 97 7.60 2.24 -7.60
CA ALA A 97 8.40 3.46 -7.47
C ALA A 97 8.10 4.45 -8.61
N ALA A 98 8.05 3.95 -9.85
CA ALA A 98 7.74 4.75 -11.03
C ALA A 98 6.31 5.35 -10.95
N SER A 99 5.33 4.53 -10.57
CA SER A 99 3.93 4.95 -10.45
C SER A 99 3.71 6.00 -9.35
N VAL A 100 4.37 5.84 -8.20
CA VAL A 100 4.32 6.81 -7.10
C VAL A 100 4.98 8.14 -7.50
N LYS A 101 6.13 8.09 -8.18
CA LYS A 101 6.80 9.30 -8.70
C LYS A 101 5.93 10.02 -9.71
N GLN A 102 5.28 9.28 -10.62
CA GLN A 102 4.33 9.85 -11.58
C GLN A 102 3.13 10.49 -10.86
N SER A 103 2.61 9.85 -9.82
CA SER A 103 1.49 10.37 -9.03
C SER A 103 1.86 11.69 -8.33
N ALA A 104 3.07 11.79 -7.77
CA ALA A 104 3.57 13.03 -7.17
C ALA A 104 3.66 14.17 -8.21
N GLU A 105 4.18 13.89 -9.40
CA GLU A 105 4.29 14.89 -10.46
C GLU A 105 2.93 15.34 -10.98
N ARG A 106 1.99 14.40 -11.17
CA ARG A 106 0.60 14.72 -11.56
C ARG A 106 -0.11 15.56 -10.50
N ALA A 107 0.13 15.29 -9.22
CA ALA A 107 -0.41 16.10 -8.15
C ALA A 107 0.09 17.55 -8.21
N ARG A 108 1.40 17.75 -8.46
CA ARG A 108 1.99 19.09 -8.65
C ARG A 108 1.41 19.83 -9.85
N GLU A 109 1.30 19.15 -10.99
CA GLU A 109 0.70 19.69 -12.21
C GLU A 109 -0.75 20.14 -11.95
N ALA A 110 -1.53 19.29 -11.27
CA ALA A 110 -2.91 19.60 -10.91
C ALA A 110 -3.01 20.76 -9.91
N THR A 111 -2.07 20.90 -8.96
CA THR A 111 -2.01 22.06 -8.04
C THR A 111 -1.81 23.35 -8.82
N SER A 112 -0.86 23.38 -9.76
CA SER A 112 -0.61 24.56 -10.61
C SER A 112 -1.82 24.92 -11.47
N LEU A 113 -2.52 23.92 -12.01
CA LEU A 113 -3.77 24.13 -12.74
C LEU A 113 -4.87 24.72 -11.85
N GLY A 114 -4.99 24.23 -10.61
CA GLY A 114 -5.90 24.74 -9.59
C GLY A 114 -5.61 26.21 -9.23
N GLU A 115 -4.34 26.58 -9.06
CA GLU A 115 -3.92 27.97 -8.83
C GLU A 115 -4.29 28.87 -10.01
N THR A 116 -4.09 28.40 -11.24
CA THR A 116 -4.47 29.12 -12.46
C THR A 116 -5.99 29.33 -12.51
N ALA A 117 -6.78 28.30 -12.22
CA ALA A 117 -8.24 28.39 -12.15
C ALA A 117 -8.71 29.37 -11.08
N ASN A 118 -8.06 29.36 -9.91
CA ASN A 118 -8.30 30.34 -8.84
C ASN A 118 -8.02 31.77 -9.30
N GLY A 119 -6.93 31.99 -10.03
CA GLY A 119 -6.61 33.30 -10.62
C GLY A 119 -7.68 33.79 -11.60
N ILE A 120 -8.21 32.90 -12.43
CA ILE A 120 -9.30 33.21 -13.38
C ILE A 120 -10.60 33.53 -12.62
N ALA A 121 -10.96 32.72 -11.63
CA ALA A 121 -12.17 32.91 -10.83
C ALA A 121 -12.14 34.22 -10.03
N ASN A 122 -10.99 34.57 -9.42
CA ASN A 122 -10.80 35.85 -8.73
C ASN A 122 -10.96 37.04 -9.68
N ARG A 123 -10.39 36.96 -10.89
CA ARG A 123 -10.56 38.00 -11.92
C ARG A 123 -12.01 38.12 -12.36
N GLY A 124 -12.70 36.99 -12.54
CA GLY A 124 -14.14 36.96 -12.81
C GLY A 124 -14.96 37.61 -11.69
N GLY A 125 -14.62 37.34 -10.43
CA GLY A 125 -15.26 37.97 -9.26
C GLY A 125 -15.10 39.49 -9.26
N GLY A 126 -13.92 39.99 -9.63
CA GLY A 126 -13.68 41.43 -9.81
C GLY A 126 -14.58 42.05 -10.89
N ILE A 127 -14.67 41.42 -12.07
CA ILE A 127 -15.53 41.87 -13.18
C ILE A 127 -17.01 41.89 -12.75
N VAL A 128 -17.46 40.86 -12.03
CA VAL A 128 -18.82 40.80 -11.50
C VAL A 128 -19.06 41.92 -10.49
N GLY A 129 -18.09 42.22 -9.61
CA GLY A 129 -18.16 43.35 -8.69
C GLY A 129 -18.34 44.68 -9.40
N GLU A 130 -17.57 44.93 -10.47
CA GLU A 130 -17.73 46.12 -11.32
C GLU A 130 -19.11 46.16 -12.00
N ALA A 131 -19.61 45.02 -12.47
CA ALA A 131 -20.92 44.91 -13.09
C ALA A 131 -22.08 45.22 -12.13
N VAL A 132 -21.98 44.79 -10.86
CA VAL A 132 -22.96 45.15 -9.82
C VAL A 132 -23.01 46.67 -9.63
N VAL A 133 -21.85 47.32 -9.46
CA VAL A 133 -21.77 48.78 -9.29
C VAL A 133 -22.34 49.52 -10.51
N ALA A 134 -22.09 49.02 -11.72
CA ALA A 134 -22.65 49.60 -12.94
C ALA A 134 -24.19 49.48 -12.97
N MET A 135 -24.75 48.35 -12.56
CA MET A 135 -26.19 48.15 -12.51
C MET A 135 -26.87 48.98 -11.42
N GLU A 136 -26.25 49.13 -10.24
CA GLU A 136 -26.73 50.04 -9.18
C GLU A 136 -26.79 51.50 -9.66
N ARG A 137 -25.82 51.93 -10.48
CA ARG A 137 -25.84 53.27 -11.11
C ARG A 137 -26.98 53.41 -12.11
N ILE A 138 -27.28 52.36 -12.87
CA ILE A 138 -28.41 52.36 -13.82
C ILE A 138 -29.74 52.41 -13.05
N GLU A 139 -29.89 51.60 -12.00
CA GLU A 139 -31.07 51.59 -11.14
C GLU A 139 -31.35 52.98 -10.56
N LYS A 140 -30.30 53.63 -10.03
CA LYS A 140 -30.39 55.02 -9.54
C LYS A 140 -30.80 56.00 -10.64
N ALA A 141 -30.17 55.93 -11.81
CA ALA A 141 -30.52 56.81 -12.92
C ALA A 141 -31.98 56.61 -13.39
N SER A 142 -32.48 55.36 -13.41
CA SER A 142 -33.88 55.06 -13.71
C SER A 142 -34.84 55.63 -12.66
N SER A 143 -34.46 55.59 -11.37
CA SER A 143 -35.23 56.21 -10.29
C SER A 143 -35.29 57.74 -10.45
N ASP A 144 -34.16 58.38 -10.73
CA ASP A 144 -34.08 59.83 -10.94
C ASP A 144 -34.96 60.26 -12.14
N ILE A 145 -34.95 59.48 -13.23
CA ILE A 145 -35.84 59.70 -14.38
C ILE A 145 -37.32 59.57 -13.96
N ALA A 146 -37.68 58.58 -13.17
CA ALA A 146 -39.06 58.39 -12.70
C ALA A 146 -39.58 59.60 -11.90
N GLU A 147 -38.71 60.22 -11.09
CA GLU A 147 -39.02 61.44 -10.35
C GLU A 147 -39.26 62.62 -11.30
N ILE A 148 -38.38 62.81 -12.29
CA ILE A 148 -38.52 63.87 -13.31
C ILE A 148 -39.84 63.72 -14.08
N ILE A 149 -40.19 62.50 -14.50
CA ILE A 149 -41.45 62.23 -15.21
C ILE A 149 -42.66 62.55 -14.34
N THR A 150 -42.58 62.31 -13.02
CA THR A 150 -43.64 62.69 -12.09
C THR A 150 -43.79 64.22 -12.01
N VAL A 151 -42.69 64.98 -12.04
CA VAL A 151 -42.74 66.45 -12.11
C VAL A 151 -43.35 66.92 -13.43
N ILE A 152 -43.02 66.29 -14.56
CA ILE A 152 -43.59 66.63 -15.87
C ILE A 152 -45.10 66.39 -15.91
N ASP A 153 -45.58 65.27 -15.37
CA ASP A 153 -47.01 64.98 -15.26
C ASP A 153 -47.74 66.03 -14.39
N ASN A 154 -47.12 66.44 -13.28
CA ASN A 154 -47.64 67.53 -12.44
C ASN A 154 -47.71 68.87 -13.19
N ILE A 155 -46.70 69.21 -13.99
CA ILE A 155 -46.70 70.43 -14.83
C ILE A 155 -47.80 70.34 -15.89
N ALA A 156 -47.97 69.19 -16.54
CA ALA A 156 -49.05 68.96 -17.50
C ALA A 156 -50.43 69.13 -16.86
N PHE A 157 -50.64 68.58 -15.65
CA PHE A 157 -51.87 68.75 -14.89
C PHE A 157 -52.15 70.22 -14.52
N GLN A 158 -51.13 70.94 -14.03
CA GLN A 158 -51.26 72.38 -13.73
C GLN A 158 -51.57 73.20 -14.98
N THR A 159 -50.95 72.87 -16.13
CA THR A 159 -51.20 73.52 -17.42
C THR A 159 -52.64 73.27 -17.90
N ASN A 160 -53.14 72.04 -17.71
CA ASN A 160 -54.52 71.67 -18.01
C ASN A 160 -55.53 72.47 -17.16
N LEU A 161 -55.24 72.67 -15.86
CA LEU A 161 -56.06 73.51 -14.97
C LEU A 161 -56.02 74.99 -15.37
N LEU A 162 -54.83 75.52 -15.72
CA LEU A 162 -54.68 76.89 -16.20
C LEU A 162 -55.45 77.13 -17.50
N ALA A 163 -55.37 76.19 -18.45
CA ALA A 163 -56.08 76.25 -19.72
C ALA A 163 -57.60 76.18 -19.52
N LEU A 164 -58.09 75.36 -18.59
CA LEU A 164 -59.49 75.33 -18.19
C LEU A 164 -59.94 76.69 -17.63
N ASN A 165 -59.17 77.28 -16.71
CA ASN A 165 -59.48 78.61 -16.16
C ASN A 165 -59.51 79.69 -17.25
N ALA A 166 -58.56 79.66 -18.19
CA ALA A 166 -58.52 80.57 -19.34
C ALA A 166 -59.72 80.39 -20.28
N ALA A 167 -60.15 79.15 -20.53
CA ALA A 167 -61.33 78.87 -21.35
C ALA A 167 -62.62 79.41 -20.68
N VAL A 168 -62.73 79.30 -19.36
CA VAL A 168 -63.84 79.86 -18.59
C VAL A 168 -63.87 81.39 -18.68
N GLU A 169 -62.72 82.05 -18.50
CA GLU A 169 -62.66 83.52 -18.57
C GLU A 169 -62.87 84.04 -20.00
N ALA A 170 -62.40 83.30 -21.01
CA ALA A 170 -62.69 83.60 -22.42
C ALA A 170 -64.18 83.48 -22.75
N ALA A 171 -64.88 82.48 -22.21
CA ALA A 171 -66.34 82.37 -22.33
C ALA A 171 -67.06 83.53 -21.65
N ARG A 172 -66.53 84.02 -20.52
CA ARG A 172 -67.05 85.16 -19.77
C ARG A 172 -66.90 86.49 -20.51
N ALA A 173 -65.84 86.64 -21.32
CA ALA A 173 -65.60 87.81 -22.17
C ALA A 173 -66.47 87.86 -23.45
N GLY A 174 -67.29 86.84 -23.72
CA GLY A 174 -68.22 86.81 -24.86
C GLY A 174 -67.51 86.85 -26.22
N ASP A 175 -67.97 87.70 -27.13
CA ASP A 175 -67.44 87.77 -28.51
C ASP A 175 -65.98 88.20 -28.59
N ALA A 176 -65.50 89.01 -27.65
CA ALA A 176 -64.10 89.44 -27.58
C ALA A 176 -63.14 88.30 -27.17
N GLY A 177 -63.66 87.26 -26.49
CA GLY A 177 -62.87 86.14 -25.97
C GLY A 177 -62.73 84.96 -26.94
N LYS A 178 -63.42 84.95 -28.09
CA LYS A 178 -63.46 83.80 -29.02
C LYS A 178 -62.08 83.30 -29.46
N GLY A 179 -61.15 84.22 -29.75
CA GLY A 179 -59.76 83.85 -30.10
C GLY A 179 -59.00 83.22 -28.93
N PHE A 180 -59.19 83.74 -27.72
CA PHE A 180 -58.58 83.18 -26.50
C PHE A 180 -59.16 81.81 -26.14
N ALA A 181 -60.45 81.58 -26.37
CA ALA A 181 -61.09 80.29 -26.11
C ALA A 181 -60.50 79.16 -26.97
N VAL A 182 -60.19 79.43 -28.25
CA VAL A 182 -59.55 78.45 -29.14
C VAL A 182 -58.15 78.11 -28.65
N VAL A 183 -57.34 79.13 -28.30
CA VAL A 183 -55.99 78.90 -27.76
C VAL A 183 -56.04 78.12 -26.46
N ALA A 184 -56.97 78.45 -25.55
CA ALA A 184 -57.14 77.73 -24.29
C ALA A 184 -57.52 76.25 -24.52
N SER A 185 -58.39 75.95 -25.49
CA SER A 185 -58.72 74.56 -25.87
C SER A 185 -57.50 73.81 -26.41
N GLU A 186 -56.69 74.45 -27.25
CA GLU A 186 -55.50 73.81 -27.84
C GLU A 186 -54.42 73.54 -26.79
N VAL A 187 -54.18 74.50 -25.89
CA VAL A 187 -53.26 74.33 -24.75
C VAL A 187 -53.75 73.21 -23.84
N ARG A 188 -55.06 73.10 -23.61
CA ARG A 188 -55.65 72.01 -22.83
C ARG A 188 -55.42 70.65 -23.47
N ALA A 189 -55.67 70.53 -24.78
CA ALA A 189 -55.44 69.30 -25.52
C ALA A 189 -53.96 68.90 -25.51
N LEU A 190 -53.05 69.87 -25.65
CA LEU A 190 -51.60 69.64 -25.53
C LEU A 190 -51.21 69.17 -24.13
N ALA A 191 -51.75 69.79 -23.08
CA ALA A 191 -51.49 69.38 -21.70
C ALA A 191 -51.96 67.95 -21.42
N GLN A 192 -53.14 67.56 -21.93
CA GLN A 192 -53.66 66.20 -21.78
C GLN A 192 -52.78 65.17 -22.54
N ARG A 193 -52.34 65.49 -23.77
CA ARG A 193 -51.39 64.66 -24.51
C ARG A 193 -50.04 64.52 -23.80
N SER A 194 -49.55 65.59 -23.17
CA SER A 194 -48.30 65.55 -22.39
C SER A 194 -48.43 64.65 -21.16
N SER A 195 -49.57 64.66 -20.46
CA SER A 195 -49.82 63.78 -19.31
C SER A 195 -49.96 62.31 -19.72
N GLU A 196 -50.61 62.01 -20.84
CA GLU A 196 -50.65 60.65 -21.41
C GLU A 196 -49.23 60.15 -21.75
N ALA A 197 -48.44 60.96 -22.45
CA ALA A 197 -47.05 60.61 -22.78
C ALA A 197 -46.18 60.43 -21.53
N ALA A 198 -46.34 61.29 -20.52
CA ALA A 198 -45.64 61.14 -19.24
C ALA A 198 -45.99 59.82 -18.54
N ASN A 199 -47.27 59.44 -18.53
CA ASN A 199 -47.72 58.17 -17.96
C ASN A 199 -47.17 56.95 -18.71
N ASP A 200 -47.10 56.99 -20.03
CA ASP A 200 -46.52 55.89 -20.81
C ASP A 200 -45.00 55.76 -20.59
N ILE A 201 -44.27 56.88 -20.50
CA ILE A 201 -42.85 56.85 -20.11
C ILE A 201 -42.70 56.30 -18.69
N LYS A 202 -43.57 56.69 -17.74
CA LYS A 202 -43.55 56.19 -16.37
C LYS A 202 -43.70 54.67 -16.29
N LYS A 203 -44.59 54.07 -17.11
CA LYS A 203 -44.73 52.62 -17.24
C LYS A 203 -43.44 51.97 -17.76
N LEU A 204 -42.85 52.51 -18.83
CA LEU A 204 -41.60 52.00 -19.41
C LEU A 204 -40.44 52.05 -18.42
N ILE A 205 -40.32 53.14 -17.66
CA ILE A 205 -39.29 53.27 -16.62
C ILE A 205 -39.53 52.27 -15.49
N THR A 206 -40.77 52.10 -15.03
CA THR A 206 -41.12 51.12 -13.98
C THR A 206 -40.72 49.70 -14.41
N ASN A 207 -41.04 49.31 -15.64
CA ASN A 207 -40.63 48.02 -16.20
C ASN A 207 -39.10 47.90 -16.29
N SER A 208 -38.41 48.96 -16.74
CA SER A 208 -36.96 48.98 -16.83
C SER A 208 -36.30 48.81 -15.45
N THR A 209 -36.82 49.46 -14.41
CA THR A 209 -36.34 49.30 -13.04
C THR A 209 -36.50 47.86 -12.54
N GLN A 210 -37.62 47.19 -12.87
CA GLN A 210 -37.81 45.76 -12.53
C GLN A 210 -36.79 44.86 -13.23
N GLU A 211 -36.53 45.09 -14.52
CA GLU A 211 -35.53 44.32 -15.28
C GLU A 211 -34.11 44.55 -14.74
N VAL A 212 -33.76 45.79 -14.39
CA VAL A 212 -32.46 46.12 -13.77
C VAL A 212 -32.33 45.43 -12.41
N ALA A 213 -33.35 45.48 -11.54
CA ALA A 213 -33.33 44.81 -10.24
C ALA A 213 -33.16 43.28 -10.39
N SER A 214 -33.82 42.67 -11.38
CA SER A 214 -33.62 41.26 -11.72
C SER A 214 -32.17 40.98 -12.17
N GLY A 215 -31.61 41.85 -13.02
CA GLY A 215 -30.23 41.79 -13.48
C GLY A 215 -29.21 41.89 -12.35
N VAL A 216 -29.39 42.82 -11.41
CA VAL A 216 -28.54 42.96 -10.21
C VAL A 216 -28.51 41.65 -9.42
N ARG A 217 -29.68 41.02 -9.21
CA ARG A 217 -29.77 39.73 -8.51
C ARG A 217 -28.99 38.63 -9.22
N LEU A 218 -29.18 38.47 -10.54
CA LEU A 218 -28.48 37.44 -11.32
C LEU A 218 -26.95 37.63 -11.30
N VAL A 219 -26.48 38.88 -11.38
CA VAL A 219 -25.05 39.19 -11.32
C VAL A 219 -24.50 38.90 -9.91
N LYS A 220 -25.25 39.20 -8.86
CA LYS A 220 -24.87 38.87 -7.48
C LYS A 220 -24.79 37.35 -7.26
N ASP A 221 -25.76 36.60 -7.78
CA ASP A 221 -25.77 35.13 -7.71
C ASP A 221 -24.56 34.55 -8.46
N ALA A 222 -24.23 35.09 -9.63
CA ALA A 222 -23.02 34.72 -10.37
C ALA A 222 -21.73 35.01 -9.56
N GLY A 223 -21.69 36.12 -8.82
CA GLY A 223 -20.58 36.45 -7.92
C GLY A 223 -20.44 35.46 -6.77
N SER A 224 -21.56 35.03 -6.16
CA SER A 224 -21.56 33.99 -5.14
C SER A 224 -21.02 32.66 -5.67
N ALA A 225 -21.47 32.24 -6.86
CA ALA A 225 -21.01 31.02 -7.50
C ALA A 225 -19.49 31.05 -7.78
N LEU A 226 -18.95 32.19 -8.22
CA LEU A 226 -17.50 32.37 -8.39
C LEU A 226 -16.74 32.27 -7.07
N SER A 227 -17.29 32.80 -5.97
CA SER A 227 -16.69 32.67 -4.64
C SER A 227 -16.67 31.22 -4.16
N GLU A 228 -17.72 30.44 -4.43
CA GLU A 228 -17.77 29.01 -4.14
C GLU A 228 -16.75 28.22 -4.97
N ILE A 229 -16.55 28.59 -6.24
CA ILE A 229 -15.52 27.99 -7.10
C ILE A 229 -14.11 28.26 -6.53
N VAL A 230 -13.84 29.47 -6.06
CA VAL A 230 -12.55 29.81 -5.43
C VAL A 230 -12.30 28.97 -4.18
N GLY A 231 -13.30 28.84 -3.30
CA GLY A 231 -13.21 28.01 -2.10
C GLY A 231 -12.98 26.53 -2.41
N SER A 232 -13.72 26.00 -3.39
CA SER A 232 -13.59 24.61 -3.83
C SER A 232 -12.23 24.34 -4.48
N SER A 233 -11.75 25.24 -5.34
CA SER A 233 -10.44 25.12 -6.00
C SER A 233 -9.29 25.18 -5.00
N THR A 234 -9.42 26.01 -3.97
CA THR A 234 -8.45 26.08 -2.87
C THR A 234 -8.41 24.78 -2.07
N SER A 235 -9.57 24.19 -1.78
CA SER A 235 -9.66 22.90 -1.10
C SER A 235 -9.04 21.76 -1.93
N VAL A 236 -9.25 21.77 -3.25
CA VAL A 236 -8.61 20.82 -4.18
C VAL A 236 -7.09 20.98 -4.20
N ALA A 237 -6.59 22.22 -4.26
CA ALA A 237 -5.15 22.49 -4.22
C ALA A 237 -4.51 21.99 -2.91
N ALA A 238 -5.17 22.17 -1.77
CA ALA A 238 -4.71 21.64 -0.49
C ALA A 238 -4.65 20.10 -0.50
N ALA A 239 -5.71 19.43 -0.97
CA ALA A 239 -5.73 17.96 -1.08
C ALA A 239 -4.64 17.42 -2.02
N LEU A 240 -4.34 18.12 -3.11
CA LEU A 240 -3.27 17.74 -4.04
C LEU A 240 -1.88 17.94 -3.42
N ALA A 241 -1.69 18.97 -2.59
CA ALA A 241 -0.46 19.14 -1.83
C ALA A 241 -0.24 17.99 -0.84
N ASP A 242 -1.29 17.55 -0.14
CA ASP A 242 -1.23 16.39 0.75
C ASP A 242 -0.89 15.11 -0.03
N ILE A 243 -1.51 14.90 -1.20
CA ILE A 243 -1.17 13.76 -2.09
C ILE A 243 0.29 13.82 -2.52
N SER A 244 0.80 14.97 -2.95
CA SER A 244 2.20 15.12 -3.34
C SER A 244 3.15 14.80 -2.18
N SER A 245 2.81 15.21 -0.96
CA SER A 245 3.60 14.91 0.24
C SER A 245 3.58 13.42 0.55
N ALA A 246 2.39 12.81 0.58
CA ALA A 246 2.21 11.38 0.84
C ALA A 246 2.89 10.52 -0.21
N SER A 247 2.83 10.88 -1.50
CA SER A 247 3.55 10.19 -2.56
C SER A 247 5.06 10.29 -2.39
N ASN A 248 5.59 11.41 -1.91
CA ASN A 248 7.02 11.55 -1.66
C ASN A 248 7.48 10.66 -0.47
N GLU A 249 6.65 10.55 0.57
CA GLU A 249 6.89 9.63 1.68
C GLU A 249 6.81 8.16 1.24
N GLN A 250 5.84 7.82 0.40
CA GLN A 250 5.73 6.48 -0.22
C GLN A 250 6.95 6.15 -1.07
N ALA A 251 7.47 7.10 -1.84
CA ALA A 251 8.68 6.89 -2.65
C ALA A 251 9.88 6.52 -1.76
N ASN A 252 10.09 7.24 -0.66
CA ASN A 252 11.12 6.91 0.32
C ASN A 252 10.90 5.52 0.95
N GLY A 253 9.65 5.18 1.28
CA GLY A 253 9.32 3.85 1.80
C GLY A 253 9.61 2.73 0.80
N ILE A 254 9.37 2.97 -0.49
CA ILE A 254 9.68 2.02 -1.56
C ILE A 254 11.20 1.88 -1.75
N GLU A 255 11.99 2.95 -1.60
CA GLU A 255 13.46 2.85 -1.62
C GLU A 255 13.99 1.97 -0.48
N GLU A 256 13.40 2.04 0.71
CA GLU A 256 13.76 1.15 1.83
C GLU A 256 13.37 -0.31 1.53
N VAL A 257 12.20 -0.56 0.93
CA VAL A 257 11.81 -1.90 0.47
C VAL A 257 12.81 -2.43 -0.55
N ALA A 258 13.24 -1.61 -1.52
CA ALA A 258 14.23 -2.01 -2.53
C ALA A 258 15.57 -2.42 -1.89
N LYS A 259 16.03 -1.71 -0.84
CA LYS A 259 17.23 -2.10 -0.07
C LYS A 259 17.05 -3.44 0.63
N VAL A 260 15.88 -3.69 1.21
CA VAL A 260 15.57 -4.98 1.86
C VAL A 260 15.57 -6.12 0.84
N VAL A 261 14.98 -5.91 -0.34
CA VAL A 261 14.99 -6.91 -1.43
C VAL A 261 16.42 -7.23 -1.87
N ALA A 262 17.28 -6.21 -2.04
CA ALA A 262 18.70 -6.41 -2.36
C ALA A 262 19.45 -7.19 -1.26
N HIS A 263 19.13 -6.95 0.02
CA HIS A 263 19.70 -7.73 1.12
C HIS A 263 19.20 -9.18 1.14
N MET A 264 17.92 -9.42 0.81
CA MET A 264 17.38 -10.78 0.67
C MET A 264 17.99 -11.53 -0.51
N ASP A 265 18.33 -10.85 -1.60
CA ASP A 265 19.06 -11.44 -2.73
C ASP A 265 20.47 -11.91 -2.31
N ASP A 266 21.24 -11.07 -1.61
CA ASP A 266 22.56 -11.44 -1.06
C ASP A 266 22.46 -12.67 -0.13
N MET A 267 21.45 -12.73 0.74
CA MET A 267 21.21 -13.90 1.60
C MET A 267 20.80 -15.15 0.80
N THR A 268 19.99 -14.99 -0.24
CA THR A 268 19.59 -16.08 -1.15
C THR A 268 20.83 -16.66 -1.85
N GLN A 269 21.71 -15.81 -2.36
CA GLN A 269 22.97 -16.26 -2.99
C GLN A 269 23.89 -16.99 -1.99
N ARG A 270 24.01 -16.50 -0.75
CA ARG A 270 24.77 -17.18 0.30
C ARG A 270 24.17 -18.54 0.67
N ASN A 271 22.85 -18.65 0.76
CA ASN A 271 22.18 -19.91 1.04
C ASN A 271 22.45 -20.94 -0.08
N SER A 272 22.44 -20.51 -1.35
CA SER A 272 22.78 -21.37 -2.49
C SER A 272 24.22 -21.87 -2.40
N ALA A 273 25.17 -20.98 -2.12
CA ALA A 273 26.58 -21.35 -1.93
C ALA A 273 26.77 -22.30 -0.75
N MET A 274 26.11 -22.04 0.38
CA MET A 274 26.15 -22.91 1.56
C MET A 274 25.55 -24.29 1.31
N ALA A 275 24.47 -24.36 0.53
CA ALA A 275 23.85 -25.62 0.13
C ALA A 275 24.80 -26.46 -0.73
N ASP A 276 25.46 -25.84 -1.71
CA ASP A 276 26.44 -26.53 -2.57
C ASP A 276 27.67 -27.01 -1.77
N GLU A 277 28.19 -26.16 -0.87
CA GLU A 277 29.29 -26.53 0.03
C GLU A 277 28.90 -27.70 0.95
N SER A 278 27.70 -27.66 1.54
CA SER A 278 27.19 -28.73 2.42
C SER A 278 27.00 -30.05 1.67
N ALA A 279 26.50 -30.00 0.43
CA ALA A 279 26.42 -31.16 -0.45
C ALA A 279 27.82 -31.70 -0.83
N GLY A 280 28.80 -30.81 -1.01
CA GLY A 280 30.21 -31.16 -1.16
C GLY A 280 30.75 -31.95 0.03
N VAL A 281 30.62 -31.39 1.24
CA VAL A 281 31.07 -32.02 2.49
C VAL A 281 30.37 -33.37 2.73
N ALA A 282 29.07 -33.47 2.44
CA ALA A 282 28.33 -34.73 2.53
C ALA A 282 28.93 -35.82 1.62
N ARG A 283 29.26 -35.48 0.37
CA ARG A 283 29.91 -36.43 -0.58
C ARG A 283 31.31 -36.85 -0.12
N GLU A 284 32.07 -35.93 0.46
CA GLU A 284 33.39 -36.25 1.03
C GLU A 284 33.26 -37.21 2.22
N LEU A 285 32.29 -36.98 3.10
CA LEU A 285 31.99 -37.88 4.23
C LEU A 285 31.57 -39.27 3.74
N GLN A 286 30.69 -39.37 2.76
CA GLN A 286 30.28 -40.65 2.16
C GLN A 286 31.49 -41.41 1.56
N THR A 287 32.41 -40.69 0.92
CA THR A 287 33.64 -41.30 0.37
C THR A 287 34.57 -41.81 1.48
N ALA A 288 34.72 -41.04 2.55
CA ALA A 288 35.54 -41.41 3.70
C ALA A 288 34.95 -42.60 4.48
N THR A 289 33.64 -42.61 4.74
CA THR A 289 32.94 -43.72 5.39
C THR A 289 32.92 -44.97 4.53
N GLY A 290 32.75 -44.83 3.21
CA GLY A 290 32.87 -45.94 2.26
C GLY A 290 34.25 -46.60 2.32
N SER A 291 35.30 -45.79 2.38
CA SER A 291 36.68 -46.27 2.54
C SER A 291 36.92 -46.98 3.88
N LEU A 292 36.39 -46.43 4.97
CA LEU A 292 36.44 -47.05 6.31
C LEU A 292 35.68 -48.38 6.33
N ARG A 293 34.48 -48.41 5.75
CA ARG A 293 33.62 -49.59 5.63
C ARG A 293 34.32 -50.71 4.87
N GLN A 294 34.93 -50.39 3.73
CA GLN A 294 35.71 -51.36 2.95
C GLN A 294 36.90 -51.90 3.74
N MET A 295 37.53 -51.09 4.59
CA MET A 295 38.64 -51.51 5.44
C MET A 295 38.18 -52.50 6.53
N VAL A 296 37.02 -52.24 7.16
CA VAL A 296 36.48 -53.11 8.23
C VAL A 296 35.74 -54.34 7.72
N GLU A 297 35.08 -54.29 6.56
CA GLU A 297 34.38 -55.44 5.95
C GLU A 297 35.33 -56.61 5.61
N ASN A 298 36.62 -56.31 5.43
CA ASN A 298 37.65 -57.32 5.23
C ASN A 298 37.96 -58.15 6.49
N PHE A 299 37.45 -57.76 7.66
CA PHE A 299 37.61 -58.49 8.90
C PHE A 299 36.40 -59.40 9.17
N ARG A 300 36.65 -60.69 9.40
CA ARG A 300 35.64 -61.66 9.83
C ARG A 300 35.53 -61.60 11.35
N ILE A 301 34.35 -61.27 11.86
CA ILE A 301 34.07 -61.19 13.30
C ILE A 301 33.01 -62.23 13.70
N SER A 302 33.19 -62.89 14.84
CA SER A 302 32.22 -63.87 15.35
C SER A 302 30.99 -63.17 15.89
N GLY A 303 29.81 -63.66 15.51
CA GLY A 303 28.53 -63.08 15.91
C GLY A 303 28.22 -61.81 15.13
N ALA A 304 27.65 -61.97 13.94
CA ALA A 304 26.83 -60.93 13.32
C ALA A 304 25.39 -61.10 13.82
N PRO A 305 24.91 -60.34 14.80
CA PRO A 305 23.48 -60.18 14.97
C PRO A 305 23.06 -59.01 14.07
N ALA A 306 22.97 -59.26 12.76
CA ALA A 306 22.38 -58.28 11.83
C ALA A 306 20.94 -57.91 12.24
N ALA A 307 20.26 -58.76 13.01
CA ALA A 307 18.85 -58.61 13.36
C ALA A 307 18.55 -57.82 14.66
N SER A 308 19.52 -57.65 15.59
CA SER A 308 19.22 -56.99 16.88
C SER A 308 19.53 -55.49 16.90
N LEU A 309 20.43 -55.01 16.05
CA LEU A 309 20.74 -53.59 15.90
C LEU A 309 19.69 -52.83 15.08
N GLU A 310 19.17 -53.43 14.00
CA GLU A 310 18.04 -52.85 13.23
C GLU A 310 16.80 -52.65 14.10
N ALA A 311 16.53 -53.58 15.03
CA ALA A 311 15.39 -53.49 15.95
C ALA A 311 15.55 -52.35 16.98
N SER A 312 16.78 -52.08 17.45
CA SER A 312 17.05 -51.02 18.43
C SER A 312 17.00 -49.63 17.80
N VAL A 313 17.60 -49.46 16.61
CA VAL A 313 17.59 -48.19 15.88
C VAL A 313 16.19 -47.84 15.36
N MET A 314 15.41 -48.83 14.90
CA MET A 314 14.00 -48.65 14.51
C MET A 314 13.08 -48.36 15.70
N ALA A 315 13.40 -48.89 16.90
CA ALA A 315 12.65 -48.60 18.11
C ALA A 315 12.88 -47.16 18.62
N GLU A 316 14.11 -46.66 18.56
CA GLU A 316 14.44 -45.27 18.92
C GLU A 316 13.87 -44.27 17.91
N LEU A 317 13.90 -44.58 16.60
CA LEU A 317 13.28 -43.74 15.56
C LEU A 317 11.73 -43.67 15.70
N LYS A 318 11.07 -44.77 16.10
CA LYS A 318 9.62 -44.76 16.38
C LYS A 318 9.24 -43.95 17.62
N GLN A 319 10.11 -43.86 18.62
CA GLN A 319 9.89 -43.03 19.81
C GLN A 319 10.17 -41.54 19.56
N ALA A 320 11.02 -41.20 18.60
CA ALA A 320 11.26 -39.81 18.17
C ALA A 320 10.21 -39.28 17.15
N ALA A 321 9.48 -40.16 16.47
CA ALA A 321 8.44 -39.83 15.49
C ALA A 321 7.31 -38.87 15.97
N PRO A 322 6.77 -38.94 17.21
CA PRO A 322 5.72 -38.02 17.64
C PRO A 322 6.18 -36.55 17.76
N HIS A 323 7.49 -36.29 17.93
CA HIS A 323 8.03 -34.92 17.97
C HIS A 323 8.26 -34.31 16.58
N MET A 324 8.47 -35.13 15.53
CA MET A 324 8.62 -34.63 14.16
C MET A 324 7.28 -34.47 13.42
N ALA A 325 6.27 -35.28 13.76
CA ALA A 325 4.92 -35.12 13.22
C ALA A 325 4.25 -33.81 13.69
N ALA A 326 4.57 -33.33 14.89
CA ALA A 326 4.08 -32.06 15.43
C ALA A 326 4.67 -30.82 14.70
N ILE A 327 5.87 -30.93 14.13
CA ILE A 327 6.48 -29.86 13.34
C ILE A 327 5.90 -29.85 11.92
N ARG A 328 5.62 -31.02 11.34
CA ARG A 328 5.05 -31.15 9.99
C ARG A 328 3.56 -30.75 9.90
N ALA A 329 2.84 -30.78 11.01
CA ALA A 329 1.43 -30.34 11.08
C ALA A 329 1.27 -28.80 11.20
N ARG A 330 2.35 -28.05 11.38
CA ARG A 330 2.31 -26.59 11.39
C ARG A 330 2.49 -26.06 9.96
N ALA A 331 1.42 -26.14 9.18
CA ALA A 331 1.30 -25.37 7.95
C ALA A 331 1.62 -23.89 8.23
N PRO A 332 2.15 -23.12 7.27
CA PRO A 332 2.29 -21.68 7.42
C PRO A 332 0.90 -21.12 7.71
N HIS A 333 0.73 -20.56 8.91
CA HIS A 333 -0.43 -19.75 9.22
C HIS A 333 -0.39 -18.56 8.27
N THR A 334 -1.21 -18.58 7.22
CA THR A 334 -1.63 -17.34 6.57
C THR A 334 -2.22 -16.44 7.66
N PRO A 335 -1.69 -15.24 7.90
CA PRO A 335 -2.27 -14.34 8.88
C PRO A 335 -3.74 -14.10 8.48
N PRO A 336 -4.68 -14.08 9.44
CA PRO A 336 -6.06 -13.77 9.11
C PRO A 336 -6.11 -12.38 8.48
N ARG A 337 -6.75 -12.29 7.31
CA ARG A 337 -7.15 -11.00 6.71
C ARG A 337 -7.77 -10.14 7.80
N PRO A 338 -7.33 -8.88 7.98
CA PRO A 338 -8.00 -7.99 8.93
C PRO A 338 -9.45 -7.84 8.47
N GLN A 339 -10.38 -8.29 9.30
CA GLN A 339 -11.78 -7.96 9.13
C GLN A 339 -11.89 -6.45 9.32
N SER A 340 -12.22 -5.76 8.24
CA SER A 340 -12.61 -4.35 8.28
C SER A 340 -13.80 -4.22 9.21
N ALA A 341 -13.59 -3.63 10.39
CA ALA A 341 -14.65 -3.16 11.25
C ALA A 341 -15.51 -2.15 10.46
N PRO A 342 -16.85 -2.15 10.62
CA PRO A 342 -17.67 -1.10 10.04
C PRO A 342 -17.27 0.24 10.68
N ARG A 343 -16.74 1.16 9.85
CA ARG A 343 -16.53 2.56 10.20
C ARG A 343 -17.85 3.13 10.72
N ARG A 344 -17.92 3.38 12.04
CA ARG A 344 -18.92 4.29 12.60
C ARG A 344 -18.60 5.70 12.09
N ALA A 345 -19.59 6.28 11.40
CA ALA A 345 -19.58 7.67 10.97
C ALA A 345 -19.29 8.60 12.15
N ALA A 346 -18.34 9.52 11.97
CA ALA A 346 -18.16 10.66 12.83
C ALA A 346 -19.33 11.65 12.59
N GLY A 347 -20.29 11.66 13.50
CA GLY A 347 -21.18 12.79 13.74
C GLY A 347 -20.81 13.37 15.10
N GLY A 348 -20.37 14.62 15.13
CA GLY A 348 -19.82 15.27 16.32
C GLY A 348 -20.84 15.55 17.42
N SER A 349 -20.35 15.69 18.65
CA SER A 349 -20.50 16.92 19.44
C SER A 349 -19.66 16.84 20.72
N ALA A 350 -19.07 18.00 21.06
CA ALA A 350 -18.87 18.56 22.39
C ALA A 350 -18.16 17.74 23.49
N GLY A 351 -16.97 18.23 23.87
CA GLY A 351 -16.72 18.59 25.27
C GLY A 351 -15.66 17.79 26.05
N GLY A 352 -14.55 18.45 26.35
CA GLY A 352 -13.83 18.36 27.63
C GLY A 352 -12.79 17.25 27.78
N TRP A 353 -11.51 17.60 27.86
CA TRP A 353 -10.78 17.93 29.10
C TRP A 353 -9.26 17.95 28.84
N SER A 354 -8.63 18.83 29.61
CA SER A 354 -7.24 19.30 29.66
C SER A 354 -6.26 18.33 30.33
N GLU A 355 -4.97 18.68 30.22
CA GLU A 355 -3.77 18.19 30.94
C GLU A 355 -3.13 16.89 30.43
N PHE A 356 -2.04 17.02 29.68
CA PHE A 356 -0.65 16.84 30.15
C PHE A 356 0.33 17.37 29.09
#